data_AF-A0A0A7PB31-F1
#
_entry.id   AF-A0A0A7PB31-F1
#
_cell.length_a   1.000
_cell.length_b   1.000
_cell.length_c   1.000
_cell.angle_alpha   90.00
_cell.angle_beta   90.00
_cell.angle_gamma   90.00
#
_symmetry.space_group_name_H-M   'P 1'
#
loop_
_entity.id
_entity.type
_entity.pdbx_description
1 polymer ?
#
loop_
_entity_poly.entity_id
_entity_poly.type
_entity_poly.pdbx_seq_one_letter_code
_entity_poly.pdbx_strand_id
1 'polypeptide(L)'
;MSANDYDLELERLEERATGRLATADTFDGAAFEALYNHISDKTRDLREASVVSKQILRSLRQAAATIRSRSEHLASVHDKLPVADRFEMLLDLIIIGEHPDDRKPGTPRII
;
A
#
# COMPACT_ATOMS: atom_id res chain seq x y z
N MET A 1 -6.59 18.69 8.09
CA MET A 1 -5.48 17.79 8.50
C MET A 1 -4.66 17.53 7.26
N SER A 2 -3.33 17.63 7.36
CA SER A 2 -2.43 17.30 6.26
C SER A 2 -2.50 15.80 5.98
N ALA A 3 -2.30 15.39 4.72
CA ALA A 3 -2.14 13.97 4.38
C ALA A 3 -0.98 13.31 5.16
N ASN A 4 -0.02 14.11 5.64
CA ASN A 4 1.11 13.67 6.44
C ASN A 4 0.86 13.61 7.96
N ASP A 5 -0.28 14.11 8.45
CA ASP A 5 -0.61 14.00 9.85
C ASP A 5 -0.77 12.53 10.25
N TYR A 6 -0.48 12.22 11.51
CA TYR A 6 -0.70 10.87 12.02
C TYR A 6 -2.17 10.48 11.92
N ASP A 7 -2.40 9.31 11.35
CA ASP A 7 -3.71 8.83 10.96
C ASP A 7 -4.06 7.54 11.70
N LEU A 8 -5.02 7.65 12.63
CA LEU A 8 -5.50 6.51 13.41
C LEU A 8 -6.23 5.47 12.56
N GLU A 9 -6.89 5.87 11.48
CA GLU A 9 -7.55 4.93 10.58
C GLU A 9 -6.51 4.15 9.76
N LEU A 10 -5.45 4.81 9.30
CA LEU A 10 -4.34 4.13 8.63
C LEU A 10 -3.71 3.06 9.52
N GLU A 11 -3.48 3.37 10.80
CA GLU A 11 -2.95 2.40 11.77
C GLU A 11 -3.90 1.20 11.95
N ARG A 12 -5.20 1.45 12.11
CA ARG A 12 -6.21 0.39 12.25
C ARG A 12 -6.29 -0.50 11.01
N LEU A 13 -6.21 0.09 9.82
CA LEU A 13 -6.23 -0.64 8.55
C LEU A 13 -4.97 -1.48 8.37
N GLU A 14 -3.80 -0.93 8.70
CA GLU A 14 -2.52 -1.64 8.67
C GLU A 14 -2.54 -2.87 9.60
N GLU A 15 -2.97 -2.68 10.86
CA GLU A 15 -3.06 -3.76 11.85
C GLU A 15 -4.03 -4.86 11.39
N ARG A 16 -5.19 -4.47 10.86
CA ARG A 16 -6.19 -5.43 10.37
C ARG A 16 -5.69 -6.24 9.18
N ALA A 17 -4.98 -5.61 8.24
CA ALA A 17 -4.47 -6.27 7.05
C ALA A 17 -3.22 -7.10 7.35
N THR A 18 -2.18 -6.45 7.87
CA THR A 18 -0.84 -7.05 8.02
C THR A 18 -0.70 -7.82 9.32
N GLY A 19 -1.26 -7.32 10.42
CA GLY A 19 -1.19 -7.99 11.73
C GLY A 19 -1.81 -9.39 11.69
N ARG A 20 -3.03 -9.49 11.14
CA ARG A 20 -3.72 -10.79 10.98
C ARG A 20 -2.94 -11.78 10.12
N LEU A 21 -2.38 -11.32 9.00
CA LEU A 21 -1.56 -12.18 8.14
C LEU A 21 -0.28 -12.61 8.85
N ALA A 22 0.36 -11.71 9.60
CA ALA A 22 1.60 -12.01 10.30
C ALA A 22 1.42 -12.95 11.51
N THR A 23 0.31 -12.85 12.24
CA THR A 23 0.09 -13.62 13.48
C THR A 23 -0.71 -14.91 13.27
N ALA A 24 -1.64 -14.91 12.32
CA ALA A 24 -2.61 -15.99 12.13
C ALA A 24 -2.57 -16.59 10.72
N ASP A 25 -1.58 -16.22 9.90
CA ASP A 25 -1.39 -16.74 8.53
C ASP A 25 -2.65 -16.66 7.66
N THR A 26 -3.53 -15.70 8.00
CA THR A 26 -4.85 -15.53 7.37
C THR A 26 -4.85 -14.27 6.52
N PHE A 27 -5.04 -14.47 5.21
CA PHE A 27 -5.12 -13.36 4.25
C PHE A 27 -6.55 -12.79 4.18
N ASP A 28 -6.75 -11.57 4.66
CA ASP A 28 -8.00 -10.82 4.52
C ASP A 28 -7.89 -9.84 3.33
N GLY A 29 -8.33 -10.28 2.15
CA GLY A 29 -8.24 -9.46 0.94
C GLY A 29 -9.01 -8.14 1.02
N ALA A 30 -10.13 -8.10 1.75
CA ALA A 30 -10.89 -6.88 1.93
C ALA A 30 -10.14 -5.88 2.82
N ALA A 31 -9.41 -6.36 3.83
CA ALA A 31 -8.56 -5.51 4.66
C ALA A 31 -7.39 -4.92 3.87
N PHE A 32 -6.71 -5.73 3.04
CA PHE A 32 -5.63 -5.23 2.18
C PHE A 32 -6.14 -4.22 1.14
N GLU A 33 -7.30 -4.45 0.54
CA GLU A 33 -7.88 -3.50 -0.41
C GLU A 33 -8.29 -2.18 0.28
N ALA A 34 -8.86 -2.25 1.48
CA ALA A 34 -9.20 -1.06 2.26
C ALA A 34 -7.95 -0.24 2.63
N LEU A 35 -6.87 -0.91 3.05
CA LEU A 35 -5.58 -0.26 3.31
C LEU A 35 -5.02 0.39 2.05
N TYR A 36 -5.03 -0.32 0.91
CA TYR A 36 -4.55 0.20 -0.37
C TYR A 36 -5.33 1.45 -0.78
N ASN A 37 -6.66 1.39 -0.75
CA ASN A 37 -7.52 2.51 -1.16
C ASN A 37 -7.30 3.73 -0.26
N HIS A 38 -7.22 3.53 1.07
CA HIS A 38 -6.98 4.63 2.01
C HIS A 38 -5.65 5.36 1.75
N ILE A 39 -4.58 4.61 1.44
CA ILE A 39 -3.29 5.23 1.09
C ILE A 39 -3.36 5.86 -0.30
N SER A 40 -4.02 5.20 -1.26
CA SER A 40 -4.21 5.70 -2.62
C SER A 40 -4.89 7.07 -2.62
N ASP A 41 -5.97 7.23 -1.87
CA ASP A 41 -6.71 8.49 -1.78
C ASP A 41 -5.83 9.64 -1.27
N LYS A 42 -4.91 9.34 -0.34
CA LYS A 42 -3.94 10.32 0.17
C LYS A 42 -2.88 10.70 -0.85
N THR A 43 -2.59 9.87 -1.86
CA THR A 43 -1.51 10.16 -2.83
C THR A 43 -1.77 11.42 -3.64
N ARG A 44 -3.04 11.79 -3.83
CA ARG A 44 -3.42 13.04 -4.50
C ARG A 44 -2.92 14.26 -3.74
N ASP A 45 -3.08 14.26 -2.42
CA ASP A 45 -2.64 15.33 -1.54
C ASP A 45 -1.12 15.30 -1.32
N LEU A 46 -0.49 14.11 -1.40
CA LEU A 46 0.96 13.96 -1.28
C LEU A 46 1.74 14.48 -2.49
N ARG A 47 1.11 14.62 -3.66
CA ARG A 47 1.77 15.09 -4.89
C ARG A 47 2.44 16.46 -4.74
N GLU A 48 1.80 17.36 -3.99
CA GLU A 48 2.31 18.71 -3.74
C GLU A 48 3.18 18.79 -2.48
N ALA A 49 3.29 17.70 -1.72
CA ALA A 49 4.03 17.64 -0.49
C ALA A 49 5.52 17.36 -0.75
N SER A 50 6.40 18.14 -0.10
CA SER A 50 7.86 17.91 -0.15
C SER A 50 8.33 16.77 0.76
N VAL A 51 7.43 16.23 1.58
CA VAL A 51 7.71 15.17 2.56
C VAL A 51 6.56 14.18 2.59
N VAL A 52 6.86 12.93 2.93
CA VAL A 52 5.87 11.86 3.10
C VAL A 52 5.97 11.32 4.52
N SER A 53 4.82 11.11 5.16
CA SER A 53 4.73 10.56 6.50
C SER A 53 5.41 9.19 6.58
N LYS A 54 6.24 9.01 7.62
CA LYS A 54 6.86 7.71 7.92
C LYS A 54 5.81 6.63 8.18
N GLN A 55 4.63 7.01 8.68
CA GLN A 55 3.53 6.07 8.87
C GLN A 55 3.10 5.46 7.53
N ILE A 56 2.84 6.30 6.51
CA ILE A 56 2.47 5.86 5.17
C ILE A 56 3.55 4.97 4.54
N LEU A 57 4.81 5.41 4.59
CA LEU A 57 5.93 4.64 4.06
C LEU A 57 6.06 3.27 4.73
N ARG A 58 5.91 3.24 6.07
CA ARG A 58 5.93 2.00 6.84
C ARG A 58 4.77 1.08 6.44
N SER A 59 3.53 1.58 6.36
CA SER A 59 2.36 0.76 6.05
C SER A 59 2.47 0.13 4.65
N LEU A 60 2.96 0.88 3.65
CA LEU A 60 3.23 0.35 2.29
C LEU A 60 4.25 -0.79 2.33
N ARG A 61 5.40 -0.55 2.95
CA ARG A 61 6.50 -1.53 3.04
C ARG A 61 6.11 -2.76 3.85
N GLN A 62 5.39 -2.57 4.95
CA GLN A 62 4.94 -3.65 5.82
C GLN A 62 3.92 -4.54 5.11
N ALA A 63 2.98 -3.97 4.36
CA ALA A 63 2.01 -4.73 3.59
C ALA A 63 2.68 -5.63 2.54
N ALA A 64 3.58 -5.06 1.73
CA ALA A 64 4.30 -5.82 0.70
C ALA A 64 5.24 -6.88 1.31
N ALA A 65 5.99 -6.53 2.35
CA ALA A 65 6.92 -7.45 3.02
C ALA A 65 6.20 -8.61 3.71
N THR A 66 5.06 -8.36 4.36
CA THR A 66 4.30 -9.42 5.05
C THR A 66 3.76 -10.42 4.05
N ILE A 67 3.19 -9.97 2.92
CA ILE A 67 2.71 -10.88 1.87
C ILE A 67 3.86 -11.72 1.31
N ARG A 68 5.00 -11.10 0.96
CA ARG A 68 6.14 -11.82 0.40
C ARG A 68 6.71 -12.85 1.36
N SER A 69 6.96 -12.45 2.62
CA SER A 69 7.47 -13.37 3.64
C SER A 69 6.55 -14.58 3.84
N ARG A 70 5.22 -14.38 3.83
CA ARG A 70 4.27 -15.48 4.02
C ARG A 70 4.06 -16.31 2.76
N SER A 71 4.23 -15.73 1.57
CA SER A 71 4.14 -16.45 0.30
C SER A 71 5.18 -17.57 0.15
N GLU A 72 6.33 -17.44 0.81
CA GLU A 72 7.39 -18.47 0.79
C GLU A 72 6.96 -19.78 1.47
N HIS A 73 5.95 -19.72 2.34
CA HIS A 73 5.55 -20.84 3.18
C HIS A 73 4.05 -21.19 3.05
N LEU A 74 3.23 -20.30 2.50
CA LEU A 74 1.79 -20.48 2.35
C LEU A 74 1.38 -20.30 0.88
N ALA A 75 0.99 -21.40 0.23
CA ALA A 75 0.52 -21.39 -1.15
C ALA A 75 -0.68 -20.44 -1.37
N SER A 76 -1.59 -20.34 -0.40
CA SER A 76 -2.74 -19.44 -0.45
C SER A 76 -2.36 -17.95 -0.49
N VAL A 77 -1.20 -17.60 0.07
CA VAL A 77 -0.65 -16.24 0.06
C VAL A 77 0.26 -16.01 -1.15
N HIS A 78 0.90 -17.06 -1.67
CA HIS A 78 1.66 -17.01 -2.91
C HIS A 78 0.84 -16.47 -4.09
N ASP A 79 -0.41 -16.91 -4.22
CA ASP A 79 -1.33 -16.39 -5.23
C ASP A 79 -1.71 -14.91 -5.03
N LYS A 80 -1.28 -14.28 -3.93
CA LYS A 80 -1.51 -12.88 -3.56
C LYS A 80 -0.27 -12.01 -3.73
N LEU A 81 0.83 -12.52 -4.29
CA LEU A 81 1.99 -11.70 -4.69
C LEU A 81 1.62 -10.46 -5.52
N PRO A 82 0.64 -10.51 -6.47
CA PRO A 82 0.21 -9.31 -7.19
C PRO A 82 -0.32 -8.19 -6.27
N VAL A 83 -0.84 -8.51 -5.08
CA VAL A 83 -1.26 -7.50 -4.10
C VAL A 83 -0.05 -6.80 -3.49
N ALA A 84 1.05 -7.53 -3.20
CA ALA A 84 2.30 -6.93 -2.75
C ALA A 84 2.87 -5.97 -3.80
N ASP A 85 2.81 -6.37 -5.08
CA ASP A 85 3.29 -5.55 -6.18
C ASP A 85 2.46 -4.26 -6.35
N ARG A 86 1.15 -4.30 -6.06
CA ARG A 86 0.31 -3.08 -6.00
C ARG A 86 0.81 -2.09 -4.94
N PHE A 87 1.21 -2.56 -3.76
CA PHE A 87 1.74 -1.67 -2.72
C PHE A 87 3.09 -1.06 -3.09
N GLU A 88 4.00 -1.81 -3.71
CA GLU A 88 5.27 -1.25 -4.21
C GLU A 88 5.02 -0.26 -5.36
N MET A 89 4.11 -0.59 -6.28
CA MET A 89 3.71 0.34 -7.34
C MET A 89 3.17 1.65 -6.76
N LEU A 90 2.36 1.59 -5.69
CA LEU A 90 1.83 2.78 -5.04
C LEU A 90 2.95 3.62 -4.41
N LEU A 91 3.96 2.98 -3.81
CA LEU A 91 5.15 3.66 -3.32
C LEU A 91 5.93 4.35 -4.46
N ASP A 92 6.13 3.65 -5.57
CA ASP A 92 6.82 4.21 -6.74
C ASP A 92 6.08 5.44 -7.29
N LEU A 93 4.74 5.39 -7.34
CA LEU A 93 3.90 6.51 -7.74
C LEU A 93 4.05 7.72 -6.81
N ILE A 94 4.05 7.49 -5.49
CA ILE A 94 4.28 8.55 -4.50
C ILE A 94 5.66 9.19 -4.70
N ILE A 95 6.71 8.39 -4.93
CA ILE A 95 8.08 8.87 -5.10
C ILE A 95 8.20 9.82 -6.29
N ILE A 96 7.48 9.55 -7.39
CA ILE A 96 7.50 10.37 -8.60
C ILE A 96 6.39 11.44 -8.63
N GLY A 97 5.58 11.56 -7.57
CA GLY A 97 4.50 12.55 -7.47
C GLY A 97 3.32 12.28 -8.41
N GLU A 98 2.94 11.01 -8.56
CA GLU A 98 1.79 10.59 -9.37
C GLU A 98 0.72 9.86 -8.56
N HIS A 99 -0.51 9.92 -9.07
CA HIS A 99 -1.65 9.17 -8.54
C HIS A 99 -1.94 7.94 -9.43
N PRO A 100 -2.49 6.83 -8.90
CA PRO A 100 -2.89 5.68 -9.70
C PRO A 100 -3.76 6.01 -10.92
N ASP A 101 -4.72 6.94 -10.78
CA ASP A 101 -5.58 7.43 -11.87
C ASP A 101 -4.83 8.15 -13.00
N ASP A 102 -3.62 8.65 -12.77
CA ASP A 102 -2.82 9.29 -13.83
C ASP A 102 -2.34 8.26 -14.87
N ARG A 103 -2.31 6.98 -14.50
CA ARG A 103 -1.96 5.88 -15.42
C ARG A 103 -3.14 5.50 -16.30
N LYS A 104 -3.16 6.05 -17.52
CA LYS A 104 -4.06 5.59 -18.59
C LYS A 104 -3.44 4.41 -19.36
N PRO A 105 -4.10 3.23 -19.42
CA PRO A 105 -3.62 2.10 -20.20
C PRO A 105 -3.37 2.47 -21.67
N GLY A 106 -2.25 2.04 -22.24
CA GLY A 106 -1.90 2.27 -23.65
C GLY A 106 -1.35 3.66 -23.97
N THR A 107 -1.17 4.54 -22.98
CA THR A 107 -0.52 5.85 -23.18
C THR A 107 0.94 5.78 -22.70
N PRO A 108 1.94 5.90 -23.58
CA PRO A 108 3.34 5.94 -23.18
C PRO A 108 3.62 7.16 -22.31
N ARG A 109 4.47 6.99 -21.29
CA ARG A 109 5.00 8.09 -20.49
C ARG A 109 6.07 8.83 -21.29
N ILE A 110 6.01 10.17 -21.31
CA ILE A 110 7.21 10.99 -21.54
C ILE A 110 7.69 11.35 -20.13
N ILE A 111 8.85 10.82 -19.74
CA ILE A 111 9.49 11.01 -18.43
C ILE A 111 10.55 12.10 -18.60
#